data_AF-A0A9D2C157-F1
#
_entry.id   AF-A0A9D2C157-F1
#
_cell.length_a   1.000
_cell.length_b   1.000
_cell.length_c   1.000
_cell.angle_alpha   90.00
_cell.angle_beta   90.00
_cell.angle_gamma   90.00
#
_symmetry.space_group_name_H-M   'P 1'
#
loop_
_entity.id
_entity.type
_entity.pdbx_description
1 polymer ?
#
loop_
_entity_poly.entity_id
_entity_poly.type
_entity_poly.pdbx_seq_one_letter_code
_entity_poly.pdbx_strand_id
1 'polypeptide(L)'
;MNKQEFLAALARELEPLPREERERTLTYYGELIDDRLEDGQEEEAVIQSLGAPKAVAEELLGEEEQPLVPNRGLRVWVIVLLVLGFPLWGSLLVTAALVLLCVFVCLYIPAFVLGVLALGFLAGAVLGAAGTPFLIADTGLAAGLFQLGLAVGMLGLAALCAVGFWYTGKATAKAGKALWRWLKRSVGKGRRRAA
;
A
#
# COMPACT_ATOMS: atom_id res chain seq x y z
N MET A 1 -21.85 60.63 0.55
CA MET A 1 -21.02 59.79 -0.36
C MET A 1 -21.96 59.16 -1.35
N ASN A 2 -21.61 59.14 -2.63
CA ASN A 2 -22.41 58.50 -3.67
C ASN A 2 -21.96 57.03 -3.88
N LYS A 3 -22.71 56.26 -4.66
CA LYS A 3 -22.47 54.85 -4.96
C LYS A 3 -21.06 54.61 -5.51
N GLN A 4 -20.61 55.49 -6.41
CA GLN A 4 -19.30 55.37 -7.05
C GLN A 4 -18.17 55.58 -6.03
N GLU A 5 -18.32 56.55 -5.12
CA GLU A 5 -17.38 56.82 -4.03
C GLU A 5 -17.34 55.66 -3.02
N PHE A 6 -18.50 55.07 -2.71
CA PHE A 6 -18.59 53.90 -1.81
C PHE A 6 -17.86 52.69 -2.39
N LEU A 7 -18.14 52.33 -3.65
CA LEU A 7 -17.50 51.19 -4.32
C LEU A 7 -16.01 51.41 -4.55
N ALA A 8 -15.59 52.65 -4.87
CA ALA A 8 -14.19 53.00 -5.01
C ALA A 8 -13.43 52.90 -3.67
N ALA A 9 -14.06 53.29 -2.56
CA ALA A 9 -13.50 53.12 -1.23
C ALA A 9 -13.42 51.64 -0.84
N LEU A 10 -14.49 50.86 -1.06
CA LEU A 10 -14.51 49.42 -0.79
C LEU A 10 -13.45 48.67 -1.62
N ALA A 11 -13.24 49.05 -2.89
CA ALA A 11 -12.22 48.45 -3.76
C ALA A 11 -10.79 48.65 -3.24
N ARG A 12 -10.51 49.77 -2.55
CA ARG A 12 -9.21 50.05 -1.94
C ARG A 12 -9.00 49.23 -0.68
N GLU A 13 -10.03 49.11 0.16
CA GLU A 13 -9.94 48.31 1.39
C GLU A 13 -9.84 46.80 1.08
N LEU A 14 -10.42 46.33 -0.03
CA LEU A 14 -10.33 44.94 -0.52
C LEU A 14 -9.09 44.66 -1.40
N GLU A 15 -8.08 45.55 -1.39
CA GLU A 15 -6.80 45.30 -2.08
C GLU A 15 -6.08 43.99 -1.68
N PRO A 16 -6.18 43.50 -0.43
CA PRO A 16 -5.58 42.22 -0.03
C PRO A 16 -6.17 40.98 -0.74
N LEU A 17 -7.39 41.07 -1.27
CA LEU A 17 -8.08 39.92 -1.89
C LEU A 17 -7.60 39.65 -3.33
N PRO A 18 -7.70 38.38 -3.80
CA PRO A 18 -7.53 38.05 -5.22
C PRO A 18 -8.44 38.89 -6.11
N ARG A 19 -7.96 39.25 -7.31
CA ARG A 19 -8.69 40.14 -8.24
C ARG A 19 -10.11 39.67 -8.55
N GLU A 20 -10.28 38.37 -8.79
CA GLU A 20 -11.57 37.75 -9.12
C GLU A 20 -12.59 37.87 -7.98
N GLU A 21 -12.14 37.68 -6.74
CA GLU A 21 -12.97 37.77 -5.54
C GLU A 21 -13.36 39.23 -5.24
N ARG A 22 -12.40 40.14 -5.39
CA ARG A 22 -12.64 41.59 -5.28
C ARG A 22 -13.68 42.08 -6.29
N GLU A 23 -13.56 41.68 -7.55
CA GLU A 23 -14.50 42.06 -8.61
C GLU A 23 -15.91 41.50 -8.35
N ARG A 24 -16.00 40.24 -7.87
CA ARG A 24 -17.27 39.62 -7.50
C ARG A 24 -17.95 40.36 -6.35
N THR A 25 -17.20 40.71 -5.31
CA THR A 25 -17.72 41.47 -4.15
C THR A 25 -18.18 42.86 -4.55
N LEU A 26 -17.40 43.58 -5.37
CA LEU A 26 -17.79 44.92 -5.86
C LEU A 26 -19.04 44.86 -6.74
N THR A 27 -19.18 43.82 -7.56
CA THR A 27 -20.36 43.61 -8.40
C THR A 27 -21.60 43.38 -7.53
N TYR A 28 -21.50 42.51 -6.52
CA TYR A 28 -22.60 42.22 -5.60
C TYR A 28 -23.10 43.46 -4.85
N TYR A 29 -22.20 44.26 -4.28
CA TYR A 29 -22.61 45.51 -3.61
C TYR A 29 -23.12 46.56 -4.60
N GLY A 30 -22.63 46.56 -5.84
CA GLY A 30 -23.14 47.40 -6.90
C GLY A 30 -24.60 47.10 -7.23
N GLU A 31 -24.93 45.82 -7.43
CA GLU A 31 -26.29 45.33 -7.69
C GLU A 31 -27.20 45.58 -6.49
N LEU A 32 -26.73 45.31 -5.26
CA LEU A 32 -27.50 45.53 -4.03
C LEU A 32 -27.89 47.01 -3.83
N ILE A 33 -27.01 47.94 -4.20
CA ILE A 33 -27.31 49.37 -4.12
C ILE A 33 -28.32 49.76 -5.20
N ASP A 34 -28.19 49.22 -6.42
CA ASP A 34 -29.11 49.47 -7.52
C ASP A 34 -30.53 48.97 -7.21
N ASP A 35 -30.66 47.75 -6.67
CA ASP A 35 -31.95 47.19 -6.28
C ASP A 35 -32.70 48.10 -5.30
N ARG A 36 -31.99 48.66 -4.32
CA ARG A 36 -32.60 49.57 -3.32
C ARG A 36 -32.94 50.94 -3.87
N LEU A 37 -32.16 51.43 -4.85
CA LEU A 37 -32.48 52.65 -5.58
C LEU A 37 -33.73 52.47 -6.45
N GLU A 38 -33.88 51.32 -7.10
CA GLU A 38 -35.06 50.95 -7.89
C GLU A 38 -36.33 50.84 -7.03
N ASP A 39 -36.19 50.37 -5.79
CA ASP A 39 -37.26 50.37 -4.77
C ASP A 39 -37.64 51.77 -4.25
N GLY A 40 -37.00 52.83 -4.77
CA GLY A 40 -37.32 54.23 -4.47
C GLY A 40 -36.66 54.77 -3.20
N GLN A 41 -35.61 54.11 -2.69
CA GLN A 41 -34.82 54.63 -1.57
C GLN A 41 -33.79 55.66 -2.06
N GLU A 42 -33.58 56.72 -1.28
CA GLU A 42 -32.55 57.70 -1.58
C GLU A 42 -31.15 57.09 -1.42
N GLU A 43 -30.27 57.39 -2.39
CA GLU A 43 -28.90 56.85 -2.47
C GLU A 43 -28.12 57.02 -1.16
N GLU A 44 -28.26 58.18 -0.51
CA GLU A 44 -27.59 58.48 0.75
C GLU A 44 -28.07 57.60 1.90
N ALA A 45 -29.37 57.27 1.94
CA ALA A 45 -29.95 56.39 2.95
C ALA A 45 -29.50 54.94 2.75
N VAL A 46 -29.42 54.50 1.49
CA VAL A 46 -28.91 53.16 1.13
C VAL A 46 -27.46 53.01 1.58
N ILE A 47 -26.61 53.99 1.29
CA ILE A 47 -25.18 53.91 1.66
C ILE A 47 -25.00 54.00 3.18
N GLN A 48 -25.79 54.83 3.87
CA GLN A 48 -25.79 54.84 5.34
C GLN A 48 -26.23 53.50 5.94
N SER A 49 -27.19 52.80 5.31
CA SER A 49 -27.65 51.48 5.78
C SER A 49 -26.59 50.39 5.64
N LEU A 50 -25.69 50.52 4.66
CA LEU A 50 -24.59 49.58 4.42
C LEU A 50 -23.40 49.81 5.37
N GLY A 51 -23.33 50.98 6.01
CA GLY A 51 -22.24 51.33 6.93
C GLY A 51 -20.98 51.86 6.22
N ALA A 52 -19.88 51.97 6.96
CA ALA A 52 -18.63 52.47 6.41
C ALA A 52 -17.95 51.41 5.51
N PRO A 53 -17.41 51.78 4.33
CA PRO A 53 -16.70 50.84 3.44
C PRO A 53 -15.60 50.04 4.14
N LYS A 54 -14.93 50.65 5.12
CA LYS A 54 -13.93 50.01 5.97
C LYS A 54 -14.49 48.91 6.85
N ALA A 55 -15.63 49.15 7.48
CA ALA A 55 -16.28 48.16 8.35
C ALA A 55 -16.75 46.94 7.55
N VAL A 56 -17.30 47.19 6.35
CA VAL A 56 -17.69 46.13 5.42
C VAL A 56 -16.49 45.31 4.96
N ALA A 57 -15.38 45.98 4.62
CA ALA A 57 -14.14 45.28 4.25
C ALA A 57 -13.54 44.48 5.43
N GLU A 58 -13.56 45.01 6.64
CA GLU A 58 -13.09 44.30 7.84
C GLU A 58 -13.94 43.06 8.14
N GLU A 59 -15.26 43.11 7.92
CA GLU A 59 -16.15 41.96 8.07
C GLU A 59 -15.84 40.87 7.03
N LEU A 60 -15.70 41.26 5.76
CA LEU A 60 -15.38 40.35 4.65
C LEU A 60 -13.97 39.73 4.79
N LEU A 61 -12.97 40.53 5.15
CA LEU A 61 -11.60 40.06 5.37
C LEU A 61 -11.49 39.23 6.66
N GLY A 62 -12.29 39.55 7.69
CA GLY A 62 -12.36 38.82 8.95
C GLY A 62 -13.03 37.45 8.82
N GLU A 63 -13.98 37.29 7.88
CA GLU A 63 -14.56 35.97 7.56
C GLU A 63 -13.60 35.07 6.75
N GLU A 64 -12.74 35.65 5.89
CA GLU A 64 -11.71 34.89 5.16
C GLU A 64 -10.50 34.48 6.01
N GLU A 65 -10.33 35.07 7.21
CA GLU A 65 -9.43 34.54 8.25
C GLU A 65 -9.97 33.29 8.95
N GLN A 66 -10.99 32.62 8.39
CA GLN A 66 -11.11 31.18 8.56
C GLN A 66 -10.29 30.49 7.47
N PRO A 67 -8.97 30.25 7.68
CA PRO A 67 -8.29 29.26 6.87
C PRO A 67 -9.13 28.00 7.02
N LEU A 68 -9.47 27.37 5.90
CA LEU A 68 -9.89 25.97 5.84
C LEU A 68 -8.81 25.16 6.56
N VAL A 69 -8.85 25.10 7.90
CA VAL A 69 -7.83 24.47 8.72
C VAL A 69 -7.98 23.00 8.38
N PRO A 70 -7.01 22.39 7.67
CA PRO A 70 -6.99 20.96 7.54
C PRO A 70 -6.64 20.48 8.94
N ASN A 71 -7.68 20.09 9.70
CA ASN A 71 -7.69 19.74 11.12
C ASN A 71 -6.27 19.50 11.66
N ARG A 72 -5.58 20.59 12.08
CA ARG A 72 -4.16 20.54 12.49
C ARG A 72 -4.00 19.59 13.65
N GLY A 73 -5.01 19.52 14.53
CA GLY A 73 -5.12 18.52 15.58
C GLY A 73 -5.05 17.11 15.01
N LEU A 74 -5.91 16.75 14.05
CA LEU A 74 -5.88 15.41 13.44
C LEU A 74 -4.55 15.13 12.72
N ARG A 75 -3.96 16.11 12.03
CA ARG A 75 -2.64 15.96 11.38
C ARG A 75 -1.51 15.76 12.40
N VAL A 76 -1.51 16.51 13.50
CA VAL A 76 -0.53 16.37 14.59
C VAL A 76 -0.74 15.04 15.31
N TRP A 77 -1.98 14.64 15.60
CA TRP A 77 -2.30 13.32 16.15
C TRP A 77 -1.84 12.20 15.22
N VAL A 78 -2.04 12.32 13.91
CA VAL A 78 -1.52 11.36 12.92
C VAL A 78 0.01 11.34 12.92
N ILE A 79 0.69 12.49 12.98
CA ILE A 79 2.17 12.56 13.04
C ILE A 79 2.68 11.97 14.36
N VAL A 80 2.06 12.28 15.50
CA VAL A 80 2.42 11.73 16.81
C VAL A 80 2.17 10.22 16.84
N LEU A 81 1.04 9.75 16.31
CA LEU A 81 0.74 8.32 16.20
C LEU A 81 1.66 7.63 15.17
N LEU A 82 2.16 8.34 14.18
CA LEU A 82 3.16 7.84 13.22
C LEU A 82 4.56 7.80 13.83
N VAL A 83 4.92 8.75 14.70
CA VAL A 83 6.21 8.82 15.40
C VAL A 83 6.28 7.83 16.56
N LEU A 84 5.24 7.74 17.41
CA LEU A 84 5.09 6.66 18.39
C LEU A 84 4.88 5.31 17.71
N GLY A 85 4.16 5.32 16.59
CA GLY A 85 3.97 4.15 15.75
C GLY A 85 5.22 3.75 14.99
N PHE A 86 6.21 4.63 14.80
CA PHE A 86 7.41 4.35 13.98
C PHE A 86 8.17 3.09 14.44
N PRO A 87 8.46 2.91 15.75
CA PRO A 87 9.00 1.64 16.25
C PRO A 87 8.04 0.45 16.12
N LEU A 88 6.72 0.68 16.12
CA LEU A 88 5.69 -0.35 15.93
C LEU A 88 5.58 -0.79 14.46
N TRP A 89 5.62 0.13 13.49
CA TRP A 89 5.62 -0.19 12.06
C TRP A 89 6.88 -0.96 11.66
N GLY A 90 8.03 -0.58 12.22
CA GLY A 90 9.29 -1.31 12.04
C GLY A 90 9.21 -2.75 12.55
N SER A 91 8.81 -2.93 13.81
CA SER A 91 8.69 -4.28 14.40
C SER A 91 7.61 -5.14 13.73
N LEU A 92 6.49 -4.55 13.29
CA LEU A 92 5.43 -5.26 12.56
C LEU A 92 5.90 -5.71 11.17
N LEU A 93 6.63 -4.85 10.45
CA LEU A 93 7.20 -5.19 9.14
C LEU A 93 8.26 -6.28 9.27
N VAL A 94 9.13 -6.19 10.29
CA VAL A 94 10.13 -7.21 10.61
C VAL A 94 9.46 -8.54 10.94
N THR A 95 8.41 -8.53 11.76
CA THR A 95 7.65 -9.74 12.11
C THR A 95 7.02 -10.36 10.87
N ALA A 96 6.37 -9.56 10.01
CA ALA A 96 5.80 -10.04 8.76
C ALA A 96 6.88 -10.64 7.82
N ALA A 97 8.05 -10.00 7.73
CA ALA A 97 9.18 -10.51 6.96
C ALA A 97 9.72 -11.84 7.51
N LEU A 98 9.84 -11.96 8.84
CA LEU A 98 10.24 -13.19 9.53
C LEU A 98 9.24 -14.33 9.28
N VAL A 99 7.94 -14.05 9.37
CA VAL A 99 6.89 -15.04 9.08
C VAL A 99 6.97 -15.49 7.62
N LEU A 100 7.15 -14.57 6.67
CA LEU A 100 7.34 -14.90 5.26
C LEU A 100 8.60 -15.75 5.03
N LEU A 101 9.71 -15.40 5.70
CA LEU A 101 10.95 -16.17 5.66
C LEU A 101 10.73 -17.58 6.21
N CYS A 102 10.06 -17.73 7.36
CA CYS A 102 9.73 -19.03 7.94
C CYS A 102 8.89 -19.88 6.98
N VAL A 103 7.84 -19.29 6.36
CA VAL A 103 7.02 -20.00 5.37
C VAL A 103 7.86 -20.42 4.16
N PHE A 104 8.75 -19.55 3.68
CA PHE A 104 9.65 -19.87 2.57
C PHE A 104 10.60 -21.02 2.91
N VAL A 105 11.22 -20.98 4.09
CA VAL A 105 12.12 -22.05 4.58
C VAL A 105 11.36 -23.36 4.74
N CYS A 106 10.18 -23.36 5.37
CA CYS A 106 9.34 -24.56 5.52
C CYS A 106 8.90 -25.15 4.18
N LEU A 107 8.71 -24.34 3.14
CA LEU A 107 8.42 -24.83 1.79
C LEU A 107 9.64 -25.43 1.09
N TYR A 108 10.84 -24.91 1.37
CA TYR A 108 12.07 -25.31 0.68
C TYR A 108 12.76 -26.52 1.32
N ILE A 109 12.71 -26.66 2.66
CA ILE A 109 13.29 -27.82 3.39
C ILE A 109 12.85 -29.17 2.82
N PRO A 110 11.55 -29.48 2.66
CA PRO A 110 11.14 -30.80 2.16
C PRO A 110 11.62 -31.05 0.73
N ALA A 111 11.68 -30.01 -0.11
CA ALA A 111 12.25 -30.13 -1.45
C ALA A 111 13.76 -30.45 -1.38
N PHE A 112 14.51 -29.77 -0.52
CA PHE A 112 15.93 -30.02 -0.31
C PHE A 112 16.20 -31.44 0.21
N VAL A 113 15.47 -31.89 1.23
CA VAL A 113 15.60 -33.23 1.81
C VAL A 113 15.29 -34.32 0.78
N LEU A 114 14.21 -34.18 0.02
CA LEU A 114 13.86 -35.13 -1.05
C LEU A 114 14.93 -35.17 -2.14
N GLY A 115 15.52 -34.02 -2.49
CA GLY A 115 16.61 -33.95 -3.46
C GLY A 115 17.88 -34.68 -2.98
N VAL A 116 18.32 -34.42 -1.74
CA VAL A 116 19.49 -35.09 -1.16
C VAL A 116 19.27 -36.59 -1.02
N LEU A 117 18.08 -37.01 -0.58
CA LEU A 117 17.72 -38.43 -0.50
C LEU A 117 17.74 -39.10 -1.88
N ALA A 118 17.15 -38.47 -2.90
CA ALA A 118 17.15 -39.01 -4.25
C ALA A 118 18.57 -39.21 -4.79
N LEU A 119 19.46 -38.23 -4.58
CA LEU A 119 20.86 -38.33 -4.96
C LEU A 119 21.61 -39.42 -4.18
N GLY A 120 21.37 -39.52 -2.87
CA GLY A 120 21.97 -40.55 -2.02
C GLY A 120 21.57 -41.96 -2.43
N PHE A 121 20.28 -42.20 -2.68
CA PHE A 121 19.80 -43.49 -3.15
C PHE A 121 20.29 -43.82 -4.56
N LEU A 122 20.39 -42.83 -5.45
CA LEU A 122 20.91 -43.04 -6.79
C LEU A 122 22.40 -43.39 -6.77
N ALA A 123 23.20 -42.69 -5.97
CA ALA A 123 24.61 -43.02 -5.76
C ALA A 123 24.77 -44.41 -5.13
N GLY A 124 23.96 -44.75 -4.12
CA GLY A 124 23.94 -46.07 -3.49
C GLY A 124 23.58 -47.18 -4.47
N ALA A 125 22.62 -46.96 -5.36
CA ALA A 125 22.25 -47.91 -6.39
C ALA A 125 23.36 -48.10 -7.44
N VAL A 126 24.03 -47.03 -7.88
CA VAL A 126 25.13 -47.11 -8.84
C VAL A 126 26.34 -47.84 -8.23
N LEU A 127 26.74 -47.47 -7.02
CA LEU A 127 27.84 -48.14 -6.31
C LEU A 127 27.50 -49.60 -5.99
N GLY A 128 26.27 -49.86 -5.56
CA GLY A 128 25.78 -51.22 -5.30
C GLY A 128 25.83 -52.09 -6.56
N ALA A 129 25.36 -51.57 -7.69
CA ALA A 129 25.41 -52.24 -8.98
C ALA A 129 26.86 -52.48 -9.46
N ALA A 130 27.72 -51.46 -9.37
CA ALA A 130 29.12 -51.58 -9.76
C ALA A 130 29.93 -52.53 -8.86
N GLY A 131 29.55 -52.64 -7.57
CA GLY A 131 30.16 -53.55 -6.61
C GLY A 131 29.72 -55.02 -6.75
N THR A 132 28.61 -55.29 -7.44
CA THR A 132 28.10 -56.66 -7.60
C THR A 132 29.07 -57.65 -8.27
N PRO A 133 29.79 -57.34 -9.37
CA PRO A 133 30.74 -58.28 -9.96
C PRO A 133 31.91 -58.63 -9.02
N PHE A 134 32.36 -57.69 -8.20
CA PHE A 134 33.45 -57.91 -7.24
C PHE A 134 33.01 -58.84 -6.10
N LEU A 135 31.79 -58.64 -5.58
CA LEU A 135 31.24 -59.51 -4.53
C LEU A 135 30.94 -60.93 -5.02
N ILE A 136 30.50 -61.09 -6.28
CA ILE A 136 30.29 -62.42 -6.87
C ILE A 136 31.61 -63.19 -6.90
N ALA A 137 32.73 -62.51 -7.21
CA ALA A 137 34.04 -63.12 -7.26
C ALA A 137 34.56 -63.57 -5.87
N ASP A 138 34.33 -62.78 -4.82
CA ASP A 138 34.87 -63.05 -3.48
C ASP A 138 33.96 -63.90 -2.58
N THR A 139 32.64 -63.71 -2.65
CA THR A 139 31.66 -64.29 -1.69
C THR A 139 30.66 -65.25 -2.32
N GLY A 140 30.59 -65.29 -3.66
CA GLY A 140 29.71 -66.17 -4.41
C GLY A 140 28.44 -65.51 -4.96
N LEU A 141 27.78 -66.21 -5.89
CA LEU A 141 26.65 -65.71 -6.69
C LEU A 141 25.46 -65.22 -5.85
N ALA A 142 25.12 -65.92 -4.75
CA ALA A 142 23.97 -65.58 -3.92
C ALA A 142 24.09 -64.18 -3.28
N ALA A 143 25.28 -63.82 -2.79
CA ALA A 143 25.55 -62.51 -2.21
C ALA A 143 25.48 -61.40 -3.25
N GLY A 144 26.00 -61.65 -4.46
CA GLY A 144 25.93 -60.72 -5.58
C GLY A 144 24.50 -60.44 -6.06
N LEU A 145 23.67 -61.47 -6.20
CA LEU A 145 22.25 -61.30 -6.57
C LEU A 145 21.46 -60.53 -5.49
N PHE A 146 21.73 -60.77 -4.21
CA PHE A 146 21.10 -60.03 -3.12
C PHE A 146 21.46 -58.54 -3.17
N GLN A 147 22.73 -58.21 -3.42
CA GLN A 147 23.16 -56.83 -3.57
C GLN A 147 22.58 -56.16 -4.82
N LEU A 148 22.45 -56.88 -5.93
CA LEU A 148 21.81 -56.38 -7.15
C LEU A 148 20.33 -56.06 -6.90
N GLY A 149 19.63 -56.94 -6.17
CA GLY A 149 18.25 -56.69 -5.74
C GLY A 149 18.11 -55.45 -4.86
N LEU A 150 19.06 -55.24 -3.93
CA LEU A 150 19.10 -54.06 -3.07
C LEU A 150 19.37 -52.78 -3.88
N ALA A 151 20.28 -52.83 -4.86
CA ALA A 151 20.57 -51.71 -5.76
C ALA A 151 19.34 -51.32 -6.61
N VAL A 152 18.61 -52.30 -7.16
CA VAL A 152 17.36 -52.06 -7.89
C VAL A 152 16.28 -51.48 -6.96
N GLY A 153 16.17 -51.98 -5.73
CA GLY A 153 15.26 -51.42 -4.71
C GLY A 153 15.58 -49.96 -4.37
N MET A 154 16.85 -49.61 -4.21
CA MET A 154 17.29 -48.23 -3.99
C MET A 154 17.03 -47.33 -5.20
N LEU A 155 17.18 -47.85 -6.43
CA LEU A 155 16.79 -47.15 -7.66
C LEU A 155 15.29 -46.83 -7.70
N GLY A 156 14.45 -47.80 -7.31
CA GLY A 156 13.01 -47.59 -7.17
C GLY A 156 12.65 -46.52 -6.14
N LEU A 157 13.34 -46.52 -5.00
CA LEU A 157 13.17 -45.50 -3.96
C LEU A 157 13.63 -44.11 -4.44
N ALA A 158 14.75 -44.04 -5.16
CA ALA A 158 15.26 -42.80 -5.75
C ALA A 158 14.26 -42.19 -6.75
N ALA A 159 13.64 -43.04 -7.59
CA ALA A 159 12.61 -42.61 -8.53
C ALA A 159 11.35 -42.08 -7.80
N LEU A 160 10.90 -42.75 -6.74
CA LEU A 160 9.81 -42.26 -5.89
C LEU A 160 10.12 -40.91 -5.24
N CYS A 161 11.33 -40.73 -4.71
CA CYS A 161 11.79 -39.46 -4.17
C CYS A 161 11.83 -38.35 -5.24
N ALA A 162 12.27 -38.67 -6.46
CA ALA A 162 12.29 -37.72 -7.58
C ALA A 162 10.88 -37.29 -8.01
N VAL A 163 9.91 -38.23 -8.04
CA VAL A 163 8.50 -37.91 -8.29
C VAL A 163 7.92 -37.06 -7.15
N GLY A 164 8.26 -37.37 -5.90
CA GLY A 164 7.90 -36.56 -4.73
C GLY A 164 8.46 -35.14 -4.81
N PHE A 165 9.71 -34.98 -5.27
CA PHE A 165 10.33 -33.69 -5.53
C PHE A 165 9.59 -32.89 -6.62
N TRP A 166 9.18 -33.54 -7.72
CA TRP A 166 8.41 -32.89 -8.77
C TRP A 166 7.03 -32.43 -8.29
N TYR A 167 6.35 -33.25 -7.49
CA TYR A 167 5.05 -32.90 -6.92
C TYR A 167 5.15 -31.75 -5.91
N THR A 168 6.14 -31.79 -5.03
CA THR A 168 6.40 -30.71 -4.07
C THR A 168 6.79 -29.41 -4.78
N GLY A 169 7.59 -29.47 -5.85
CA GLY A 169 7.89 -28.31 -6.71
C GLY A 169 6.65 -27.69 -7.37
N LYS A 170 5.70 -28.51 -7.82
CA LYS A 170 4.41 -27.99 -8.33
C LYS A 170 3.54 -27.41 -7.22
N ALA A 171 3.54 -28.01 -6.04
CA ALA A 171 2.78 -27.53 -4.89
C ALA A 171 3.32 -26.18 -4.39
N THR A 172 4.64 -26.01 -4.30
CA THR A 172 5.29 -24.73 -3.93
C THR A 172 5.01 -23.65 -4.96
N ALA A 173 5.06 -23.97 -6.26
CA ALA A 173 4.70 -23.02 -7.32
C ALA A 173 3.21 -22.60 -7.26
N LYS A 174 2.31 -23.54 -6.94
CA LYS A 174 0.88 -23.24 -6.77
C LYS A 174 0.61 -22.41 -5.52
N ALA A 175 1.27 -22.73 -4.41
CA ALA A 175 1.21 -21.96 -3.17
C ALA A 175 1.76 -20.55 -3.34
N GLY A 176 2.90 -20.38 -4.03
CA GLY A 176 3.46 -19.07 -4.37
C GLY A 176 2.51 -18.23 -5.23
N LYS A 177 1.91 -18.81 -6.27
CA LYS A 177 0.88 -18.11 -7.08
C LYS A 177 -0.38 -17.78 -6.27
N ALA A 178 -0.76 -18.61 -5.31
CA ALA A 178 -1.91 -18.33 -4.44
C ALA A 178 -1.61 -17.18 -3.48
N LEU A 179 -0.43 -17.18 -2.86
CA LEU A 179 0.04 -16.11 -1.97
C LEU A 179 0.15 -14.79 -2.73
N TRP A 180 0.73 -14.79 -3.93
CA TRP A 180 0.83 -13.59 -4.77
C TRP A 180 -0.54 -13.00 -5.14
N ARG A 181 -1.50 -13.86 -5.51
CA ARG A 181 -2.88 -13.42 -5.79
C ARG A 181 -3.58 -12.88 -4.56
N TRP A 182 -3.37 -13.50 -3.39
CA TRP A 182 -3.92 -13.02 -2.12
C TRP A 182 -3.32 -11.67 -1.74
N LEU A 183 -2.00 -11.50 -1.86
CA LEU A 183 -1.30 -10.25 -1.59
C LEU A 183 -1.83 -9.12 -2.49
N LYS A 184 -1.92 -9.36 -3.81
CA LYS A 184 -2.46 -8.40 -4.77
C LYS A 184 -3.91 -8.01 -4.47
N ARG A 185 -4.73 -8.96 -4.00
CA ARG A 185 -6.12 -8.70 -3.56
C ARG A 185 -6.19 -7.90 -2.26
N SER A 186 -5.31 -8.18 -1.30
CA SER A 186 -5.24 -7.46 -0.02
C SER A 186 -4.84 -6.00 -0.25
N VAL A 187 -3.81 -5.77 -1.06
CA VAL A 187 -3.37 -4.42 -1.47
C VAL A 187 -4.45 -3.71 -2.30
N GLY A 188 -5.13 -4.40 -3.21
CA GLY A 188 -6.22 -3.84 -4.01
C GLY A 188 -7.49 -3.46 -3.23
N LYS A 189 -7.80 -4.17 -2.13
CA LYS A 189 -8.94 -3.83 -1.25
C LYS A 189 -8.68 -2.59 -0.41
N GLY A 190 -7.43 -2.30 -0.03
CA GLY A 190 -7.08 -1.07 0.68
C GLY A 190 -7.42 0.19 -0.11
N ARG A 191 -7.31 0.14 -1.45
CA ARG A 191 -7.53 1.30 -2.34
C ARG A 191 -9.00 1.64 -2.60
N ARG A 192 -9.94 0.74 -2.28
CA ARG A 192 -11.40 0.97 -2.44
C ARG A 192 -12.11 1.48 -1.18
N ARG A 193 -11.42 1.52 -0.03
CA ARG A 193 -11.95 2.11 1.21
C ARG A 193 -11.48 3.55 1.44
N ALA A 194 -10.57 4.04 0.61
CA ALA A 194 -9.99 5.39 0.68
C ALA A 194 -10.48 6.32 -0.44
N ALA A 195 -11.40 5.85 -1.29
CA ALA A 195 -12.13 6.62 -2.28
C ALA A 195 -13.62 6.47 -1.97
#